data_AF-A0A7J9SS25-F1
#
_entry.id   AF-A0A7J9SS25-F1
#
_cell.length_a   1.000
_cell.length_b   1.000
_cell.length_c   1.000
_cell.angle_alpha   90.00
_cell.angle_beta   90.00
_cell.angle_gamma   90.00
#
_symmetry.space_group_name_H-M   'P 1'
#
loop_
_entity.id
_entity.type
_entity.pdbx_description
1 polymer ?
#
loop_
_entity_poly.entity_id
_entity_poly.type
_entity_poly.pdbx_seq_one_letter_code
_entity_poly.pdbx_strand_id
1 'polypeptide(L)'
;MKVLKGLIYLIFFFLISLPIITHAASNWTVQEIKELKAIYSNPDDIEIIDLEFQTENHGCLIAKASNGLTYVYRTSDGGKNWSQVFTPLVLMKYKDIVFDETGNFGLILYDETRVISGWPDFQTVLIQGVKVTTNGGTNWTSRPFPGNHGYIWGVEARWPSYIWAVGEISTILYSSNYGQNWNPITSPVTNKTFWDIYVDPDDMVYGGGWGVIFGSSRLYASDAQYGGNWNDVSANIPWMDTVDFVMSNGVGIRDNSGQTGTIYYSGYPPGGGVWPWTGATLPEALVPSDVDMVTTWQGWVAGRNAFGKIEGKIYKTVNYGQTWSIDLEADDLLILFPNWTGSSTLNTISMVNASVGYAAGDGYYLFKYRPCSLPMGHVDYCRDCGPCLSGQGDCDGDVQCQAGLTCAQDVGAQYGMPWNYDVCEQPPGNCSVFQPGPDWCRDCGPCAEGEGDCDSDAECEAGLICAQDVGANYGWPAGRDVCEQPPGNCSVFQPGPDWCRDCGPCAEGEGDCDSDAEC
;
A
#
# COMPACT_ATOMS: atom_id res chain seq x y z
N MET A 1 -56.97 11.77 -34.99
CA MET A 1 -57.05 12.86 -34.01
C MET A 1 -55.86 12.69 -33.06
N LYS A 2 -54.86 13.59 -33.18
CA LYS A 2 -53.66 13.81 -32.30
C LYS A 2 -52.68 12.62 -32.14
N VAL A 3 -51.65 12.49 -32.99
CA VAL A 3 -50.31 13.14 -32.98
C VAL A 3 -49.37 12.56 -31.90
N LEU A 4 -48.56 11.56 -32.29
CA LEU A 4 -47.27 11.25 -31.69
C LEU A 4 -46.18 11.95 -32.54
N LYS A 5 -45.55 12.99 -31.98
CA LYS A 5 -44.23 13.54 -32.38
C LYS A 5 -43.37 13.34 -31.13
N GLY A 6 -42.23 12.67 -31.14
CA GLY A 6 -41.07 12.93 -31.98
C GLY A 6 -40.01 13.58 -31.09
N LEU A 7 -39.09 12.79 -30.54
CA LEU A 7 -37.81 13.27 -29.98
C LEU A 7 -36.83 12.10 -29.98
N ILE A 8 -36.13 11.98 -31.10
CA ILE A 8 -34.86 11.24 -31.21
C ILE A 8 -33.83 12.14 -30.53
N TYR A 9 -33.36 11.76 -29.33
CA TYR A 9 -32.17 12.36 -28.75
C TYR A 9 -30.95 11.61 -29.29
N LEU A 10 -30.15 12.31 -30.09
CA LEU A 10 -28.76 11.96 -30.37
C LEU A 10 -28.04 11.74 -29.04
N ILE A 11 -27.56 10.52 -28.79
CA ILE A 11 -26.51 10.29 -27.80
C ILE A 11 -25.20 10.68 -28.49
N PHE A 12 -24.78 11.93 -28.29
CA PHE A 12 -23.39 12.31 -28.50
C PHE A 12 -22.56 11.55 -27.46
N PHE A 13 -21.82 10.54 -27.92
CA PHE A 13 -20.66 10.03 -27.17
C PHE A 13 -19.63 11.16 -27.13
N PHE A 14 -19.68 11.97 -26.07
CA PHE A 14 -18.50 12.69 -25.64
C PHE A 14 -17.53 11.63 -25.14
N LEU A 15 -16.58 11.24 -26.00
CA LEU A 15 -15.28 10.72 -25.56
C LEU A 15 -14.63 11.86 -24.77
N ILE A 16 -15.00 11.96 -23.50
CA ILE A 16 -14.14 12.62 -22.51
C ILE A 16 -12.91 11.71 -22.48
N SER A 17 -11.79 12.19 -23.01
CA SER A 17 -10.50 11.59 -22.68
C SER A 17 -10.40 11.68 -21.17
N LEU A 18 -10.71 10.59 -20.48
CA LEU A 18 -10.27 10.43 -19.11
C LEU A 18 -8.76 10.68 -19.15
N PRO A 19 -8.21 11.55 -18.30
CA PRO A 19 -6.77 11.63 -18.18
C PRO A 19 -6.31 10.20 -17.92
N ILE A 20 -5.42 9.69 -18.77
CA ILE A 20 -4.64 8.50 -18.44
C ILE A 20 -3.87 8.93 -17.21
N ILE A 21 -4.37 8.55 -16.03
CA ILE A 21 -3.61 8.68 -14.79
C ILE A 21 -2.46 7.70 -15.00
N THR A 22 -1.32 8.24 -15.40
CA THR A 22 -0.04 7.56 -15.27
C THR A 22 0.20 7.45 -13.77
N HIS A 23 -0.31 6.38 -13.16
CA HIS A 23 -0.15 6.12 -11.74
C HIS A 23 1.35 6.04 -11.47
N ALA A 24 1.86 6.96 -10.65
CA ALA A 24 3.23 6.85 -10.15
C ALA A 24 3.33 5.52 -9.40
N ALA A 25 4.39 4.75 -9.63
CA ALA A 25 4.62 3.52 -8.91
C ALA A 25 4.46 3.78 -7.40
N SER A 26 3.50 3.09 -6.76
CA SER A 26 3.30 3.23 -5.32
C SER A 26 4.60 2.87 -4.60
N ASN A 27 4.96 3.62 -3.56
CA ASN A 27 6.09 3.31 -2.68
C ASN A 27 5.82 2.08 -1.80
N TRP A 28 4.63 1.49 -1.92
CA TRP A 28 4.19 0.30 -1.24
C TRP A 28 4.34 -0.91 -2.14
N THR A 29 5.12 -1.88 -1.67
CA THR A 29 5.15 -3.22 -2.23
C THR A 29 4.30 -4.15 -1.38
N VAL A 30 3.92 -5.30 -1.92
CA VAL A 30 3.11 -6.27 -1.18
C VAL A 30 3.69 -7.66 -1.32
N GLN A 31 3.60 -8.42 -0.22
CA GLN A 31 4.01 -9.82 -0.20
C GLN A 31 3.02 -10.64 0.64
N GLU A 32 2.92 -11.92 0.31
CA GLU A 32 2.16 -12.88 1.11
C GLU A 32 3.00 -13.37 2.30
N ILE A 33 2.36 -13.46 3.46
CA ILE A 33 2.87 -14.14 4.64
C ILE A 33 2.67 -15.64 4.42
N LYS A 34 3.72 -16.29 3.90
CA LYS A 34 3.71 -17.68 3.44
C LYS A 34 3.28 -18.65 4.53
N GLU A 35 3.61 -18.36 5.78
CA GLU A 35 3.29 -19.17 6.95
C GLU A 35 1.78 -19.19 7.24
N LEU A 36 1.10 -18.05 7.09
CA LEU A 36 -0.35 -17.97 7.23
C LEU A 36 -1.05 -18.58 6.01
N LYS A 37 -0.57 -18.30 4.79
CA LYS A 37 -1.08 -18.89 3.54
C LYS A 37 -1.01 -20.43 3.54
N ALA A 38 0.04 -20.99 4.13
CA ALA A 38 0.19 -22.44 4.26
C ALA A 38 -0.89 -23.09 5.15
N ILE A 39 -1.51 -22.32 6.04
CA ILE A 39 -2.58 -22.77 6.95
C ILE A 39 -3.95 -22.44 6.34
N TYR A 40 -4.09 -21.24 5.78
CA TYR A 40 -5.34 -20.70 5.24
C TYR A 40 -5.17 -20.44 3.73
N SER A 41 -5.72 -21.32 2.90
CA SER A 41 -5.68 -21.15 1.45
C SER A 41 -6.56 -19.99 0.98
N ASN A 42 -7.69 -19.75 1.65
CA ASN A 42 -8.58 -18.63 1.39
C ASN A 42 -8.19 -17.43 2.28
N PRO A 43 -7.83 -16.27 1.72
CA PRO A 43 -7.49 -15.08 2.50
C PRO A 43 -8.65 -14.58 3.37
N ASP A 44 -9.91 -14.80 2.99
CA ASP A 44 -11.07 -14.34 3.79
C ASP A 44 -11.21 -15.07 5.14
N ASP A 45 -10.43 -16.14 5.37
CA ASP A 45 -10.47 -16.92 6.61
C ASP A 45 -9.51 -16.41 7.71
N ILE A 46 -8.71 -15.37 7.42
CA ILE A 46 -7.74 -14.80 8.35
C ILE A 46 -7.72 -13.28 8.22
N GLU A 47 -7.62 -12.58 9.35
CA GLU A 47 -7.41 -11.13 9.42
C GLU A 47 -6.16 -10.86 10.28
N ILE A 48 -5.27 -9.99 9.83
CA ILE A 48 -4.23 -9.40 10.66
C ILE A 48 -4.89 -8.23 11.37
N ILE A 49 -4.95 -8.31 12.70
CA ILE A 49 -5.66 -7.32 13.52
C ILE A 49 -4.72 -6.28 14.10
N ASP A 50 -3.43 -6.62 14.20
CA ASP A 50 -2.41 -5.76 14.78
C ASP A 50 -1.02 -6.18 14.27
N LEU A 51 -0.15 -5.21 14.07
CA LEU A 51 1.19 -5.34 13.50
C LEU A 51 2.07 -4.21 14.03
N GLU A 52 3.23 -4.57 14.56
CA GLU A 52 4.18 -3.57 15.04
C GLU A 52 5.60 -3.89 14.56
N PHE A 53 6.28 -2.88 14.02
CA PHE A 53 7.69 -2.94 13.62
C PHE A 53 8.50 -1.88 14.36
N GLN A 54 9.42 -2.35 15.20
CA GLN A 54 10.30 -1.49 15.99
C GLN A 54 11.55 -1.08 15.20
N THR A 55 11.92 -1.90 14.21
CA THR A 55 13.06 -1.65 13.31
C THR A 55 12.69 -2.10 11.91
N GLU A 56 13.54 -1.80 10.93
CA GLU A 56 13.32 -2.27 9.55
C GLU A 56 13.33 -3.81 9.43
N ASN A 57 13.88 -4.52 10.42
CA ASN A 57 14.07 -5.97 10.38
C ASN A 57 13.22 -6.71 11.42
N HIS A 58 12.99 -6.12 12.59
CA HIS A 58 12.23 -6.74 13.67
C HIS A 58 10.82 -6.21 13.71
N GLY A 59 9.87 -7.14 13.72
CA GLY A 59 8.46 -6.84 13.86
C GLY A 59 7.66 -8.05 14.30
N CYS A 60 6.39 -7.83 14.58
CA CYS A 60 5.48 -8.83 15.09
C CYS A 60 4.07 -8.56 14.59
N LEU A 61 3.20 -9.58 14.65
CA LEU A 61 1.80 -9.44 14.29
C LEU A 61 0.91 -10.37 15.10
N ILE A 62 -0.36 -9.98 15.18
CA ILE A 62 -1.45 -10.81 15.63
C ILE A 62 -2.41 -11.03 14.45
N ALA A 63 -2.72 -12.29 14.18
CA ALA A 63 -3.71 -12.67 13.18
C ALA A 63 -4.83 -13.50 13.81
N LYS A 64 -6.08 -13.18 13.48
CA LYS A 64 -7.28 -13.86 13.95
C LYS A 64 -7.94 -14.60 12.80
N ALA A 65 -8.25 -15.87 13.03
CA ALA A 65 -8.89 -16.71 12.03
C ALA A 65 -10.40 -16.80 12.24
N SER A 66 -11.13 -17.09 11.14
CA SER A 66 -12.58 -17.29 11.12
C SER A 66 -13.04 -18.42 12.06
N ASN A 67 -12.18 -19.42 12.29
CA ASN A 67 -12.41 -20.52 13.23
C ASN A 67 -12.18 -20.14 14.72
N GLY A 68 -11.84 -18.88 15.00
CA GLY A 68 -11.61 -18.36 16.34
C GLY A 68 -10.23 -18.64 16.92
N LEU A 69 -9.28 -19.17 16.14
CA LEU A 69 -7.88 -19.22 16.57
C LEU A 69 -7.22 -17.85 16.41
N THR A 70 -6.28 -17.54 17.29
CA THR A 70 -5.42 -16.35 17.18
C THR A 70 -3.97 -16.78 17.12
N TYR A 71 -3.26 -16.27 16.12
CA TYR A 71 -1.87 -16.52 15.84
C TYR A 71 -1.05 -15.30 16.21
N VAL A 72 0.15 -15.55 16.72
CA VAL A 72 1.13 -14.50 16.97
C VAL A 72 2.41 -14.90 16.27
N TYR A 73 2.93 -14.00 15.45
CA TYR A 73 4.16 -14.20 14.70
C TYR A 73 5.17 -13.10 14.99
N ARG A 74 6.45 -13.43 14.80
CA ARG A 74 7.58 -12.51 14.85
C ARG A 74 8.44 -12.64 13.60
N THR A 75 9.06 -11.56 13.17
CA THR A 75 10.06 -11.53 12.10
C THR A 75 11.34 -10.86 12.60
N SER A 76 12.46 -11.22 11.99
CA SER A 76 13.77 -10.60 12.23
C SER A 76 14.48 -10.22 10.92
N ASP A 77 13.75 -10.23 9.81
CA ASP A 77 14.26 -9.94 8.46
C ASP A 77 13.33 -9.03 7.64
N GLY A 78 12.52 -8.23 8.34
CA GLY A 78 11.66 -7.20 7.73
C GLY A 78 10.43 -7.80 7.06
N GLY A 79 9.89 -8.87 7.65
CA GLY A 79 8.69 -9.57 7.23
C GLY A 79 8.90 -10.60 6.12
N LYS A 80 10.14 -10.95 5.76
CA LYS A 80 10.41 -11.93 4.69
C LYS A 80 10.11 -13.36 5.15
N ASN A 81 10.40 -13.66 6.42
CA ASN A 81 10.05 -14.91 7.08
C ASN A 81 9.44 -14.62 8.46
N TRP A 82 8.48 -15.45 8.86
CA TRP A 82 7.77 -15.31 10.12
C TRP A 82 7.87 -16.57 10.97
N SER A 83 8.09 -16.40 12.26
CA SER A 83 8.14 -17.49 13.24
C SER A 83 6.96 -17.38 14.20
N GLN A 84 6.18 -18.46 14.30
CA GLN A 84 5.06 -18.51 15.22
C GLN A 84 5.55 -18.55 16.67
N VAL A 85 4.94 -17.72 17.51
CA VAL A 85 5.37 -17.51 18.90
C VAL A 85 4.63 -18.43 19.88
N PHE A 86 3.33 -18.67 19.68
CA PHE A 86 2.51 -19.56 20.50
C PHE A 86 1.76 -20.56 19.66
N THR A 87 1.51 -21.74 20.21
CA THR A 87 0.44 -22.61 19.71
C THR A 87 -0.91 -21.90 19.91
N PRO A 88 -1.74 -21.74 18.87
CA PRO A 88 -3.03 -21.09 18.99
C PRO A 88 -3.97 -21.95 19.84
N LEU A 89 -4.69 -21.31 20.76
CA LEU A 89 -5.68 -21.96 21.62
C LEU A 89 -7.01 -21.21 21.50
N VAL A 90 -8.11 -21.93 21.30
CA VAL A 90 -9.45 -21.34 21.09
C VAL A 90 -9.88 -20.42 22.23
N LEU A 91 -9.48 -20.74 23.46
CA LEU A 91 -9.83 -19.99 24.67
C LEU A 91 -8.89 -18.81 24.96
N MET A 92 -7.85 -18.63 24.14
CA MET A 92 -6.90 -17.51 24.24
C MET A 92 -7.17 -16.53 23.09
N LYS A 93 -7.41 -15.26 23.42
CA LYS A 93 -7.48 -14.16 22.45
C LYS A 93 -6.35 -13.19 22.73
N TYR A 94 -5.68 -12.76 21.69
CA TYR A 94 -4.65 -11.73 21.77
C TYR A 94 -5.20 -10.47 21.11
N LYS A 95 -4.97 -9.32 21.73
CA LYS A 95 -5.59 -8.05 21.34
C LYS A 95 -4.60 -7.01 20.86
N ASP A 96 -3.41 -7.01 21.45
CA ASP A 96 -2.42 -5.96 21.34
C ASP A 96 -1.03 -6.58 21.59
N ILE A 97 -0.02 -6.11 20.87
CA ILE A 97 1.36 -6.60 20.90
C ILE A 97 2.35 -5.44 20.92
N VAL A 98 3.31 -5.51 21.84
CA VAL A 98 4.40 -4.54 21.92
C VAL A 98 5.74 -5.25 22.01
N PHE A 99 6.74 -4.85 21.21
CA PHE A 99 8.13 -5.27 21.37
C PHE A 99 9.08 -4.09 21.55
N ASP A 100 10.24 -4.32 22.16
CA ASP A 100 11.29 -3.31 22.23
C ASP A 100 12.16 -3.31 20.96
N GLU A 101 12.90 -2.22 20.72
CA GLU A 101 13.82 -2.08 19.58
C GLU A 101 14.88 -3.19 19.51
N THR A 102 15.22 -3.82 20.65
CA THR A 102 16.18 -4.92 20.68
C THR A 102 15.58 -6.26 20.24
N GLY A 103 14.26 -6.32 20.12
CA GLY A 103 13.50 -7.54 19.84
C GLY A 103 13.62 -8.59 20.94
N ASN A 104 14.16 -8.25 22.13
CA ASN A 104 14.32 -9.19 23.24
C ASN A 104 13.16 -9.12 24.21
N PHE A 105 12.68 -7.92 24.51
CA PHE A 105 11.51 -7.73 25.32
C PHE A 105 10.28 -7.64 24.43
N GLY A 106 9.21 -8.27 24.87
CA GLY A 106 7.91 -8.15 24.22
C GLY A 106 6.79 -8.50 25.19
N LEU A 107 5.62 -7.94 24.92
CA LEU A 107 4.40 -8.17 25.66
C LEU A 107 3.23 -8.38 24.70
N ILE A 108 2.26 -9.17 25.14
CA ILE A 108 1.03 -9.40 24.40
C ILE A 108 -0.13 -9.36 25.39
N LEU A 109 -1.11 -8.49 25.13
CA LEU A 109 -2.37 -8.47 25.87
C LEU A 109 -3.20 -9.69 25.50
N TYR A 110 -3.69 -10.41 26.53
CA TYR A 110 -4.50 -11.59 26.32
C TYR A 110 -5.76 -11.62 27.18
N ASP A 111 -6.78 -12.27 26.62
CA ASP A 111 -7.97 -12.77 27.30
C ASP A 111 -7.93 -14.30 27.30
N GLU A 112 -8.08 -14.92 28.46
CA GLU A 112 -8.14 -16.36 28.64
C GLU A 112 -9.45 -16.76 29.34
N THR A 113 -10.29 -17.53 28.65
CA THR A 113 -11.46 -18.16 29.28
C THR A 113 -11.03 -19.46 29.96
N ARG A 114 -11.03 -19.50 31.29
CA ARG A 114 -10.73 -20.72 32.05
C ARG A 114 -11.98 -21.38 32.58
N VAL A 115 -12.09 -22.69 32.39
CA VAL A 115 -13.12 -23.52 33.04
C VAL A 115 -12.68 -23.80 34.48
N ILE A 116 -13.49 -23.42 35.45
CA ILE A 116 -13.17 -23.54 36.89
C ILE A 116 -14.05 -24.57 37.62
N SER A 117 -15.12 -25.04 36.99
CA SER A 117 -15.94 -26.15 37.49
C SER A 117 -16.48 -27.01 36.36
N GLY A 118 -16.74 -28.29 36.68
CA GLY A 118 -17.31 -29.27 35.76
C GLY A 118 -18.78 -29.60 36.04
N TRP A 119 -19.31 -30.58 35.32
CA TRP A 119 -20.71 -31.03 35.41
C TRP A 119 -21.18 -31.30 36.86
N PRO A 120 -22.42 -30.92 37.23
CA PRO A 120 -23.49 -30.36 36.38
C PRO A 120 -23.34 -28.87 36.05
N ASP A 121 -22.56 -28.13 36.83
CA ASP A 121 -22.49 -26.67 36.76
C ASP A 121 -21.14 -26.23 36.19
N PHE A 122 -21.06 -26.12 34.85
CA PHE A 122 -19.89 -25.58 34.18
C PHE A 122 -19.79 -24.07 34.40
N GLN A 123 -18.75 -23.63 35.10
CA GLN A 123 -18.44 -22.21 35.27
C GLN A 123 -17.13 -21.88 34.57
N THR A 124 -17.09 -20.70 33.98
CA THR A 124 -15.88 -20.13 33.39
C THR A 124 -15.55 -18.81 34.07
N VAL A 125 -14.27 -18.46 34.06
CA VAL A 125 -13.77 -17.15 34.46
C VAL A 125 -12.93 -16.58 33.34
N LEU A 126 -13.10 -15.29 33.07
CA LEU A 126 -12.23 -14.53 32.18
C LEU A 126 -11.01 -14.09 32.98
N ILE A 127 -9.82 -14.44 32.50
CA ILE A 127 -8.55 -13.95 33.02
C ILE A 127 -7.93 -13.05 31.96
N GLN A 128 -7.60 -11.82 32.34
CA GLN A 128 -6.87 -10.90 31.48
C GLN A 128 -5.47 -10.65 32.05
N GLY A 129 -4.52 -10.39 31.18
CA GLY A 129 -3.16 -10.09 31.56
C GLY A 129 -2.28 -9.82 30.37
N VAL A 130 -0.98 -9.72 30.62
CA VAL A 130 0.03 -9.69 29.57
C VAL A 130 0.86 -10.98 29.61
N LYS A 131 1.21 -11.52 28.45
CA LYS A 131 2.33 -12.46 28.34
C LYS A 131 3.58 -11.63 28.12
N VAL A 132 4.64 -11.88 28.88
CA VAL A 132 5.91 -11.16 28.77
C VAL A 132 7.03 -12.07 28.36
N THR A 133 7.87 -11.62 27.43
CA THR A 133 9.14 -12.23 27.07
C THR A 133 10.31 -11.26 27.33
N THR A 134 11.49 -11.82 27.57
CA THR A 134 12.77 -11.09 27.73
C THR A 134 13.89 -11.75 26.92
N ASN A 135 13.53 -12.69 26.04
CA ASN A 135 14.44 -13.45 25.16
C ASN A 135 13.86 -13.57 23.74
N GLY A 136 13.22 -12.50 23.29
CA GLY A 136 12.65 -12.33 21.95
C GLY A 136 11.52 -13.26 21.63
N GLY A 137 10.81 -13.76 22.64
CA GLY A 137 9.65 -14.62 22.46
C GLY A 137 9.98 -16.11 22.39
N THR A 138 11.20 -16.53 22.73
CA THR A 138 11.52 -17.96 22.92
C THR A 138 10.78 -18.52 24.14
N ASN A 139 10.64 -17.73 25.21
CA ASN A 139 9.83 -18.08 26.36
C ASN A 139 8.94 -16.91 26.78
N TRP A 140 7.75 -17.25 27.29
CA TRP A 140 6.76 -16.27 27.73
C TRP A 140 6.22 -16.61 29.11
N THR A 141 6.02 -15.58 29.92
CA THR A 141 5.44 -15.70 31.26
C THR A 141 4.13 -14.92 31.32
N SER A 142 3.04 -15.57 31.73
CA SER A 142 1.76 -14.88 31.97
C SER A 142 1.83 -14.02 33.23
N ARG A 143 1.33 -12.79 33.12
CA ARG A 143 1.27 -11.76 34.15
C ARG A 143 -0.17 -11.24 34.24
N PRO A 144 -1.06 -11.87 35.03
CA PRO A 144 -2.45 -11.47 35.12
C PRO A 144 -2.61 -10.12 35.81
N PHE A 145 -3.62 -9.35 35.40
CA PHE A 145 -3.97 -8.09 36.06
C PHE A 145 -4.66 -8.35 37.41
N PRO A 146 -4.43 -7.51 38.43
CA PRO A 146 -5.06 -7.66 39.74
C PRO A 146 -6.43 -6.96 39.80
N GLY A 147 -7.32 -7.49 40.64
CA GLY A 147 -8.55 -6.81 41.04
C GLY A 147 -9.63 -6.73 39.96
N ASN A 148 -10.56 -5.79 40.12
CA ASN A 148 -11.64 -5.55 39.16
C ASN A 148 -11.24 -4.36 38.26
N HIS A 149 -11.02 -4.65 36.97
CA HIS A 149 -10.49 -3.70 35.99
C HIS A 149 -11.35 -3.59 34.71
N GLY A 150 -12.50 -4.28 34.66
CA GLY A 150 -13.28 -4.40 33.41
C GLY A 150 -12.47 -5.06 32.28
N TYR A 151 -12.85 -4.84 31.02
CA TYR A 151 -12.01 -5.23 29.89
C TYR A 151 -10.82 -4.27 29.72
N ILE A 152 -9.62 -4.84 29.56
CA ILE A 152 -8.42 -4.13 29.13
C ILE A 152 -8.35 -4.20 27.60
N TRP A 153 -8.03 -3.06 26.99
CA TRP A 153 -8.06 -2.88 25.54
C TRP A 153 -6.70 -2.53 24.96
N GLY A 154 -5.91 -1.69 25.65
CA GLY A 154 -4.58 -1.28 25.20
C GLY A 154 -3.51 -1.50 26.25
N VAL A 155 -2.30 -1.80 25.80
CA VAL A 155 -1.08 -1.96 26.60
C VAL A 155 0.11 -1.34 25.90
N GLU A 156 1.01 -0.72 26.66
CA GLU A 156 2.23 -0.12 26.09
C GLU A 156 3.40 -0.28 27.04
N ALA A 157 4.62 -0.36 26.51
CA ALA A 157 5.83 -0.48 27.32
C ALA A 157 6.93 0.50 26.92
N ARG A 158 7.66 0.99 27.92
CA ARG A 158 8.77 1.92 27.72
C ARG A 158 9.94 1.57 28.60
N TRP A 159 11.08 1.22 28.00
CA TRP A 159 12.22 0.59 28.68
C TRP A 159 11.77 -0.68 29.41
N PRO A 160 12.29 -1.86 29.07
CA PRO A 160 11.52 -3.10 29.03
C PRO A 160 10.85 -3.53 30.37
N SER A 161 11.17 -2.91 31.50
CA SER A 161 10.49 -3.09 32.78
C SER A 161 9.18 -2.32 32.98
N TYR A 162 8.94 -1.20 32.28
CA TYR A 162 7.76 -0.36 32.52
C TYR A 162 6.65 -0.65 31.52
N ILE A 163 5.45 -0.89 32.04
CA ILE A 163 4.27 -1.27 31.26
C ILE A 163 3.05 -0.52 31.80
N TRP A 164 2.22 0.00 30.91
CA TRP A 164 0.92 0.54 31.23
C TRP A 164 -0.18 -0.27 30.54
N ALA A 165 -1.34 -0.33 31.17
CA ALA A 165 -2.52 -0.98 30.61
C ALA A 165 -3.76 -0.13 30.90
N VAL A 166 -4.64 0.01 29.91
CA VAL A 166 -5.85 0.82 30.01
C VAL A 166 -7.09 0.05 29.59
N GLY A 167 -8.24 0.43 30.12
CA GLY A 167 -9.46 -0.28 29.81
C GLY A 167 -10.74 0.41 30.27
N GLU A 168 -11.76 -0.40 30.46
CA GLU A 168 -13.07 0.02 30.96
C GLU A 168 -13.00 0.57 32.38
N ILE A 169 -14.11 1.18 32.82
CA ILE A 169 -14.31 1.74 34.16
C ILE A 169 -13.20 2.72 34.59
N SER A 170 -12.60 3.40 33.62
CA SER A 170 -11.48 4.33 33.78
C SER A 170 -10.24 3.67 34.40
N THR A 171 -9.99 2.41 34.04
CA THR A 171 -8.83 1.67 34.53
C THR A 171 -7.54 2.17 33.89
N ILE A 172 -6.56 2.48 34.74
CA ILE A 172 -5.16 2.68 34.36
C ILE A 172 -4.32 1.84 35.33
N LEU A 173 -3.55 0.89 34.79
CA LEU A 173 -2.62 0.05 35.55
C LEU A 173 -1.19 0.33 35.11
N TYR A 174 -0.26 0.23 36.05
CA TYR A 174 1.16 0.42 35.82
C TYR A 174 2.00 -0.68 36.47
N SER A 175 3.00 -1.15 35.75
CA SER A 175 4.05 -2.02 36.25
C SER A 175 5.42 -1.41 35.98
N SER A 176 6.35 -1.58 36.91
CA SER A 176 7.76 -1.19 36.77
C SER A 176 8.70 -2.40 36.81
N ASN A 177 8.15 -3.60 36.69
CA ASN A 177 8.87 -4.85 36.88
C ASN A 177 8.36 -5.96 35.96
N TYR A 178 8.20 -5.66 34.67
CA TYR A 178 7.83 -6.65 33.64
C TYR A 178 6.47 -7.30 33.91
N GLY A 179 5.51 -6.53 34.42
CA GLY A 179 4.16 -7.01 34.76
C GLY A 179 4.11 -7.92 35.99
N GLN A 180 5.20 -8.09 36.76
CA GLN A 180 5.17 -8.95 37.95
C GLN A 180 4.25 -8.40 39.02
N ASN A 181 4.27 -7.08 39.22
CA ASN A 181 3.37 -6.36 40.10
C ASN A 181 2.72 -5.21 39.32
N TRP A 182 1.44 -4.99 39.56
CA TRP A 182 0.65 -3.92 38.95
C TRP A 182 0.09 -3.02 40.04
N ASN A 183 0.22 -1.71 39.83
CA ASN A 183 -0.32 -0.67 40.69
C ASN A 183 -1.40 0.09 39.92
N PRO A 184 -2.61 0.28 40.50
CA PRO A 184 -3.62 1.12 39.88
C PRO A 184 -3.20 2.59 39.97
N ILE A 185 -3.44 3.33 38.89
CA ILE A 185 -3.30 4.79 38.82
C ILE A 185 -4.69 5.41 38.90
N THR A 186 -4.83 6.50 39.65
CA THR A 186 -6.12 7.23 39.70
C THR A 186 -6.32 7.98 38.40
N SER A 187 -7.36 7.62 37.65
CA SER A 187 -7.74 8.29 36.41
C SER A 187 -8.26 9.72 36.66
N PRO A 188 -7.93 10.71 35.79
CA PRO A 188 -8.47 12.07 35.88
C PRO A 188 -9.97 12.14 35.51
N VAL A 189 -10.51 11.11 34.87
CA VAL A 189 -11.92 10.98 34.49
C VAL A 189 -12.55 9.73 35.10
N THR A 190 -13.88 9.69 35.16
CA THR A 190 -14.62 8.54 35.70
C THR A 190 -15.66 8.01 34.71
N ASN A 191 -15.93 6.71 34.79
CA ASN A 191 -16.93 6.00 33.96
C ASN A 191 -16.67 6.11 32.44
N LYS A 192 -15.41 5.93 32.05
CA LYS A 192 -14.96 5.94 30.65
C LYS A 192 -14.29 4.62 30.27
N THR A 193 -14.33 4.30 28.98
CA THR A 193 -13.52 3.22 28.39
C THR A 193 -12.37 3.84 27.63
N PHE A 194 -11.17 3.35 27.92
CA PHE A 194 -9.94 3.64 27.20
C PHE A 194 -9.65 2.45 26.29
N TRP A 195 -9.43 2.73 25.01
CA TRP A 195 -9.19 1.70 23.99
C TRP A 195 -7.72 1.50 23.71
N ASP A 196 -6.95 2.58 23.84
CA ASP A 196 -5.58 2.64 23.36
C ASP A 196 -4.70 3.44 24.30
N ILE A 197 -3.41 3.11 24.34
CA ILE A 197 -2.38 3.77 25.14
C ILE A 197 -1.07 3.81 24.37
N TYR A 198 -0.41 4.96 24.41
CA TYR A 198 0.80 5.22 23.65
C TYR A 198 1.85 5.90 24.54
N VAL A 199 3.14 5.60 24.33
CA VAL A 199 4.26 6.27 25.01
C VAL A 199 5.12 7.00 23.99
N ASP A 200 5.17 8.33 24.09
CA ASP A 200 5.90 9.15 23.13
C ASP A 200 7.42 9.15 23.34
N PRO A 201 8.20 9.60 22.34
CA PRO A 201 9.65 9.67 22.44
C PRO A 201 10.18 10.61 23.55
N ASP A 202 9.36 11.53 24.06
CA ASP A 202 9.70 12.42 25.18
C ASP A 202 9.44 11.77 26.55
N ASP A 203 9.01 10.51 26.55
CA ASP A 203 8.60 9.73 27.69
C ASP A 203 7.35 10.34 28.34
N MET A 204 6.31 10.63 27.57
CA MET A 204 4.96 10.90 28.07
C MET A 204 4.02 9.80 27.65
N VAL A 205 3.03 9.51 28.50
CA VAL A 205 2.07 8.44 28.26
C VAL A 205 0.71 9.05 27.99
N TYR A 206 0.08 8.63 26.91
CA TYR A 206 -1.21 9.11 26.46
C TYR A 206 -2.19 7.94 26.38
N GLY A 207 -3.41 8.13 26.87
CA GLY A 207 -4.48 7.17 26.63
C GLY A 207 -5.62 7.81 25.87
N GLY A 208 -6.19 7.07 24.92
CA GLY A 208 -7.31 7.46 24.08
C GLY A 208 -8.56 6.63 24.39
N GLY A 209 -9.74 7.24 24.26
CA GLY A 209 -11.01 6.53 24.43
C GLY A 209 -12.25 7.39 24.24
N TRP A 210 -13.37 6.98 24.87
CA TRP A 210 -14.74 7.54 24.73
C TRP A 210 -14.86 9.06 25.03
N GLY A 211 -14.38 9.88 24.09
CA GLY A 211 -14.35 11.33 24.10
C GLY A 211 -13.31 11.91 25.05
N VAL A 212 -12.26 11.14 25.38
CA VAL A 212 -11.21 11.56 26.31
C VAL A 212 -9.86 11.20 25.73
N ILE A 213 -8.95 12.16 25.84
CA ILE A 213 -7.52 11.94 25.75
C ILE A 213 -6.96 12.42 27.07
N PHE A 214 -6.15 11.60 27.70
CA PHE A 214 -5.49 11.94 28.95
C PHE A 214 -4.00 11.70 28.78
N GLY A 215 -3.19 12.63 29.30
CA GLY A 215 -1.74 12.58 29.19
C GLY A 215 -1.09 12.64 30.57
N SER A 216 -0.02 11.89 30.76
CA SER A 216 0.83 11.99 31.95
C SER A 216 1.76 13.21 31.85
N SER A 217 2.30 13.66 32.98
CA SER A 217 3.52 14.47 32.99
C SER A 217 4.73 13.64 32.54
N ARG A 218 5.74 14.28 31.95
CA ARG A 218 7.01 13.64 31.54
C ARG A 218 7.53 12.66 32.59
N LEU A 219 7.87 11.44 32.17
CA LEU A 219 8.34 10.35 33.00
C LEU A 219 9.74 10.70 33.56
N TYR A 220 9.83 11.08 34.83
CA TYR A 220 11.11 11.22 35.52
C TYR A 220 11.44 9.97 36.33
N ALA A 221 12.71 9.54 36.26
CA ALA A 221 13.19 8.37 36.98
C ALA A 221 13.02 8.45 38.52
N SER A 222 12.83 9.67 39.04
CA SER A 222 12.63 9.97 40.46
C SER A 222 11.19 9.91 40.94
N ASP A 223 10.19 9.80 40.05
CA ASP A 223 8.80 9.82 40.43
C ASP A 223 8.35 8.45 40.94
N ALA A 224 7.79 8.41 42.15
CA ALA A 224 7.32 7.17 42.79
C ALA A 224 6.21 6.44 41.99
N GLN A 225 5.64 7.08 40.96
CA GLN A 225 4.59 6.56 40.09
C GLN A 225 4.82 6.86 38.61
N TYR A 226 6.07 7.11 38.14
CA TYR A 226 6.46 7.30 36.73
C TYR A 226 5.29 7.66 35.79
N GLY A 227 4.90 8.94 35.77
CA GLY A 227 3.68 9.42 35.11
C GLY A 227 2.50 9.67 36.06
N GLY A 228 2.72 9.68 37.37
CA GLY A 228 1.69 9.67 38.43
C GLY A 228 0.68 10.84 38.45
N ASN A 229 0.89 11.89 37.66
CA ASN A 229 -0.10 12.94 37.46
C ASN A 229 -0.60 12.88 36.01
N TRP A 230 -1.78 12.29 35.84
CA TRP A 230 -2.50 12.28 34.56
C TRP A 230 -3.49 13.43 34.55
N ASN A 231 -3.51 14.17 33.44
CA ASN A 231 -4.45 15.26 33.23
C ASN A 231 -5.35 14.93 32.05
N ASP A 232 -6.63 15.27 32.17
CA ASP A 232 -7.53 15.31 31.01
C ASP A 232 -7.09 16.46 30.11
N VAL A 233 -6.69 16.13 28.88
CA VAL A 233 -6.22 17.10 27.87
C VAL A 233 -7.28 17.33 26.79
N SER A 234 -8.49 16.79 26.94
CA SER A 234 -9.53 16.82 25.92
C SER A 234 -10.37 18.12 25.91
N ALA A 235 -10.29 18.91 24.83
CA ALA A 235 -11.17 20.08 24.64
C ALA A 235 -12.27 19.73 23.63
N ASN A 236 -13.47 19.40 24.11
CA ASN A 236 -14.66 19.20 23.26
C ASN A 236 -14.43 18.23 22.07
N ILE A 237 -13.63 17.19 22.28
CA ILE A 237 -13.34 16.22 21.23
C ILE A 237 -14.49 15.19 21.16
N PRO A 238 -14.98 14.83 19.96
CA PRO A 238 -15.70 13.58 19.81
C PRO A 238 -14.79 12.38 20.19
N TRP A 239 -15.41 11.29 20.65
CA TRP A 239 -14.84 9.94 20.73
C TRP A 239 -13.82 9.61 19.63
N MET A 240 -12.68 9.03 20.05
CA MET A 240 -11.60 8.54 19.19
C MET A 240 -11.36 7.05 19.47
N ASP A 241 -10.98 6.32 18.44
CA ASP A 241 -10.77 4.87 18.49
C ASP A 241 -9.30 4.51 18.69
N THR A 242 -8.39 5.21 18.03
CA THR A 242 -6.93 5.13 18.22
C THR A 242 -6.28 6.50 18.08
N VAL A 243 -5.12 6.65 18.71
CA VAL A 243 -4.36 7.89 18.83
C VAL A 243 -2.87 7.60 18.72
N ASP A 244 -2.14 8.50 18.08
CA ASP A 244 -0.69 8.45 18.01
C ASP A 244 -0.09 9.85 18.28
N PHE A 245 1.07 9.89 18.94
CA PHE A 245 1.70 11.12 19.41
C PHE A 245 3.19 11.19 19.09
N VAL A 246 3.65 12.32 18.58
CA VAL A 246 5.09 12.58 18.43
C VAL A 246 5.45 13.91 19.06
N MET A 247 6.37 13.91 20.03
CA MET A 247 6.84 15.14 20.70
C MET A 247 5.67 16.01 21.20
N SER A 248 4.75 15.42 21.97
CA SER A 248 3.53 16.09 22.45
C SER A 248 2.53 16.57 21.39
N ASN A 249 2.69 16.16 20.12
CA ASN A 249 1.77 16.50 19.05
C ASN A 249 0.97 15.25 18.67
N GLY A 250 -0.34 15.27 18.91
CA GLY A 250 -1.21 14.11 18.66
C GLY A 250 -1.96 14.15 17.33
N VAL A 251 -2.15 12.99 16.73
CA VAL A 251 -3.16 12.70 15.70
C VAL A 251 -4.05 11.59 16.23
N GLY A 252 -5.36 11.70 16.03
CA GLY A 252 -6.31 10.69 16.47
C GLY A 252 -7.35 10.44 15.40
N ILE A 253 -7.85 9.21 15.33
CA ILE A 253 -8.87 8.84 14.36
C ILE A 253 -10.15 8.39 15.03
N ARG A 254 -11.23 8.52 14.26
CA ARG A 254 -12.57 8.09 14.64
C ARG A 254 -13.20 7.33 13.48
N ASP A 255 -13.48 6.05 13.69
CA ASP A 255 -14.37 5.24 12.86
C ASP A 255 -15.82 5.66 13.15
N ASN A 256 -16.52 6.15 12.12
CA ASN A 256 -17.93 6.48 12.21
C ASN A 256 -18.84 5.30 11.81
N SER A 257 -18.46 4.07 12.18
CA SER A 257 -19.24 2.83 12.06
C SER A 257 -20.11 2.76 10.80
N GLY A 258 -19.45 2.69 9.64
CA GLY A 258 -20.13 2.62 8.33
C GLY A 258 -20.41 3.98 7.67
N GLN A 259 -19.79 5.04 8.17
CA GLN A 259 -19.71 6.36 7.52
C GLN A 259 -18.24 6.77 7.38
N THR A 260 -17.98 7.86 6.65
CA THR A 260 -16.65 8.48 6.59
C THR A 260 -16.16 8.77 8.00
N GLY A 261 -15.04 8.15 8.37
CA GLY A 261 -14.36 8.44 9.62
C GLY A 261 -13.75 9.84 9.61
N THR A 262 -13.24 10.28 10.75
CA THR A 262 -12.62 11.61 10.86
C THR A 262 -11.26 11.48 11.51
N ILE A 263 -10.26 12.06 10.87
CA ILE A 263 -8.93 12.24 11.44
C ILE A 263 -8.91 13.60 12.12
N TYR A 264 -8.34 13.68 13.31
CA TYR A 264 -8.14 14.92 14.04
C TYR A 264 -6.66 15.10 14.32
N TYR A 265 -6.21 16.36 14.32
CA TYR A 265 -4.89 16.74 14.80
C TYR A 265 -5.03 17.74 15.94
N SER A 266 -4.12 17.67 16.91
CA SER A 266 -4.10 18.61 18.03
C SER A 266 -3.45 19.96 17.65
N GLY A 267 -3.85 21.06 18.28
CA GLY A 267 -3.18 22.35 18.13
C GLY A 267 -1.96 22.51 19.04
N TYR A 268 -0.90 23.15 18.54
CA TYR A 268 0.30 23.57 19.30
C TYR A 268 -0.01 24.77 20.23
N PRO A 269 0.52 24.90 21.49
CA PRO A 269 1.66 24.21 22.13
C PRO A 269 1.35 23.36 23.39
N PRO A 270 2.34 22.56 23.89
CA PRO A 270 2.21 21.61 25.01
C PRO A 270 2.29 22.27 26.40
N GLY A 271 1.46 23.27 26.64
CA GLY A 271 1.42 24.03 27.90
C GLY A 271 0.41 23.49 28.92
N GLY A 272 0.47 22.20 29.28
CA GLY A 272 -0.21 21.65 30.47
C GLY A 272 -1.72 21.91 30.59
N GLY A 273 -2.40 22.11 29.46
CA GLY A 273 -3.81 22.48 29.40
C GLY A 273 -4.56 21.69 28.34
N VAL A 274 -5.79 22.11 28.08
CA VAL A 274 -6.71 21.43 27.17
C VAL A 274 -6.35 21.74 25.71
N TRP A 275 -6.22 20.72 24.86
CA TRP A 275 -5.77 20.88 23.46
C TRP A 275 -6.95 21.06 22.51
N PRO A 276 -6.94 22.05 21.60
CA PRO A 276 -7.96 22.13 20.56
C PRO A 276 -7.69 21.07 19.49
N TRP A 277 -8.69 20.24 19.18
CA TRP A 277 -8.61 19.24 18.12
C TRP A 277 -9.39 19.71 16.90
N THR A 278 -8.76 19.60 15.73
CA THR A 278 -9.35 20.05 14.46
C THR A 278 -9.47 18.86 13.51
N GLY A 279 -10.62 18.73 12.85
CA GLY A 279 -10.83 17.72 11.82
C GLY A 279 -9.94 17.99 10.61
N ALA A 280 -9.24 16.95 10.14
CA ALA A 280 -8.40 16.98 8.97
C ALA A 280 -9.25 17.02 7.69
N THR A 281 -8.65 17.53 6.61
CA THR A 281 -9.24 17.43 5.26
C THR A 281 -8.68 16.20 4.56
N LEU A 282 -9.57 15.31 4.11
CA LEU A 282 -9.24 14.11 3.34
C LEU A 282 -9.58 14.31 1.86
N PRO A 283 -8.80 13.74 0.91
CA PRO A 283 -9.12 13.76 -0.51
C PRO A 283 -10.43 13.03 -0.81
N GLU A 284 -10.62 11.88 -0.15
CA GLU A 284 -11.78 11.02 -0.31
C GLU A 284 -12.17 10.37 1.01
N ALA A 285 -13.39 9.84 1.06
CA ALA A 285 -13.93 9.20 2.25
C ALA A 285 -13.17 7.93 2.64
N LEU A 286 -12.61 7.93 3.85
CA LEU A 286 -11.90 6.81 4.47
C LEU A 286 -12.65 6.40 5.74
N VAL A 287 -12.69 5.11 6.03
CA VAL A 287 -12.91 4.61 7.38
C VAL A 287 -11.54 4.22 7.93
N PRO A 288 -10.91 5.09 8.72
CA PRO A 288 -9.55 4.86 9.21
C PRO A 288 -9.60 3.76 10.28
N SER A 289 -8.61 2.89 10.25
CA SER A 289 -8.44 1.80 11.22
C SER A 289 -7.27 2.07 12.16
N ASP A 290 -6.19 2.66 11.62
CA ASP A 290 -4.95 2.89 12.37
C ASP A 290 -4.16 4.07 11.81
N VAL A 291 -3.33 4.71 12.65
CA VAL A 291 -2.54 5.91 12.32
C VAL A 291 -1.17 5.85 12.99
N ASP A 292 -0.12 6.21 12.24
CA ASP A 292 1.24 6.25 12.75
C ASP A 292 2.01 7.46 12.17
N MET A 293 2.43 8.34 13.08
CA MET A 293 3.23 9.53 12.87
C MET A 293 4.68 9.23 13.24
N VAL A 294 5.59 9.43 12.28
CA VAL A 294 7.03 9.23 12.49
C VAL A 294 7.76 10.52 12.85
N THR A 295 7.12 11.67 12.62
CA THR A 295 7.62 13.00 12.98
C THR A 295 6.47 13.91 13.35
N THR A 296 6.77 15.11 13.85
CA THR A 296 5.76 16.15 14.11
C THR A 296 5.04 16.66 12.86
N TRP A 297 5.44 16.26 11.64
CA TRP A 297 4.83 16.76 10.40
C TRP A 297 4.44 15.65 9.42
N GLN A 298 5.04 14.48 9.50
CA GLN A 298 4.84 13.37 8.58
C GLN A 298 4.32 12.13 9.29
N GLY A 299 3.34 11.50 8.68
CA GLY A 299 2.74 10.25 9.14
C GLY A 299 1.79 9.65 8.11
N TRP A 300 1.24 8.49 8.45
CA TRP A 300 0.36 7.72 7.61
C TRP A 300 -0.88 7.27 8.38
N VAL A 301 -1.96 7.07 7.64
CA VAL A 301 -3.21 6.51 8.16
C VAL A 301 -3.62 5.41 7.20
N ALA A 302 -3.95 4.24 7.75
CA ALA A 302 -4.48 3.13 7.00
C ALA A 302 -5.95 2.91 7.35
N GLY A 303 -6.69 2.37 6.39
CA GLY A 303 -8.08 2.04 6.61
C GLY A 303 -8.72 1.40 5.40
N ARG A 304 -10.04 1.48 5.36
CA ARG A 304 -10.86 0.96 4.26
C ARG A 304 -11.65 2.07 3.59
N ASN A 305 -11.95 1.89 2.32
CA ASN A 305 -12.86 2.77 1.61
C ASN A 305 -14.24 2.82 2.30
N ALA A 306 -14.78 4.02 2.48
CA ALA A 306 -16.08 4.21 3.16
C ALA A 306 -17.28 3.86 2.26
N PHE A 307 -17.12 3.97 0.95
CA PHE A 307 -18.19 3.74 -0.02
C PHE A 307 -17.66 2.99 -1.24
N GLY A 308 -18.40 2.00 -1.75
CA GLY A 308 -17.97 1.19 -2.89
C GLY A 308 -17.45 -0.18 -2.47
N LYS A 309 -16.51 -0.75 -3.24
CA LYS A 309 -15.86 -2.03 -2.89
C LYS A 309 -14.99 -1.80 -1.64
N ILE A 310 -15.06 -2.73 -0.69
CA ILE A 310 -14.30 -2.65 0.55
C ILE A 310 -12.84 -2.95 0.20
N GLU A 311 -12.02 -1.91 0.19
CA GLU A 311 -10.62 -1.96 -0.25
C GLU A 311 -9.76 -1.08 0.65
N GLY A 312 -8.54 -1.53 0.89
CA GLY A 312 -7.54 -0.88 1.70
C GLY A 312 -7.07 0.42 1.06
N LYS A 313 -6.93 1.47 1.88
CA LYS A 313 -6.38 2.76 1.47
C LYS A 313 -5.36 3.21 2.49
N ILE A 314 -4.29 3.84 2.01
CA ILE A 314 -3.30 4.51 2.84
C ILE A 314 -3.20 5.96 2.40
N TYR A 315 -3.35 6.87 3.35
CA TYR A 315 -3.04 8.28 3.13
C TYR A 315 -1.79 8.69 3.88
N LYS A 316 -1.08 9.67 3.31
CA LYS A 316 0.11 10.28 3.90
C LYS A 316 -0.15 11.74 4.22
N THR A 317 0.37 12.22 5.35
CA THR A 317 0.45 13.64 5.67
C THR A 317 1.91 14.09 5.67
N VAL A 318 2.13 15.36 5.32
CA VAL A 318 3.43 16.06 5.42
C VAL A 318 3.29 17.42 6.12
N ASN A 319 2.13 17.67 6.72
CA ASN A 319 1.79 18.90 7.43
C ASN A 319 1.02 18.63 8.72
N TYR A 320 1.46 17.61 9.47
CA TYR A 320 0.97 17.31 10.82
C TYR A 320 -0.51 16.93 10.87
N GLY A 321 -0.94 16.11 9.91
CA GLY A 321 -2.31 15.60 9.86
C GLY A 321 -3.36 16.63 9.48
N GLN A 322 -2.98 17.85 9.09
CA GLN A 322 -3.93 18.88 8.64
C GLN A 322 -4.59 18.50 7.31
N THR A 323 -3.78 18.05 6.36
CA THR A 323 -4.23 17.53 5.07
C THR A 323 -3.53 16.21 4.76
N TRP A 324 -4.19 15.40 3.94
CA TRP A 324 -3.75 14.07 3.58
C TRP A 324 -3.77 13.90 2.06
N SER A 325 -2.85 13.12 1.51
CA SER A 325 -2.81 12.73 0.11
C SER A 325 -2.85 11.21 -0.02
N ILE A 326 -3.41 10.72 -1.11
CA ILE A 326 -3.41 9.27 -1.44
C ILE A 326 -1.96 8.81 -1.61
N ASP A 327 -1.57 7.77 -0.88
CA ASP A 327 -0.24 7.13 -0.98
C ASP A 327 -0.35 5.65 -1.44
N LEU A 328 -1.50 5.02 -1.19
CA LEU A 328 -1.90 3.73 -1.78
C LEU A 328 -3.42 3.73 -2.04
N GLU A 329 -3.82 3.33 -3.25
CA GLU A 329 -5.23 3.15 -3.61
C GLU A 329 -5.56 1.77 -4.21
N ALA A 330 -6.85 1.50 -4.39
CA ALA A 330 -7.36 0.19 -4.80
C ALA A 330 -6.89 -0.25 -6.19
N ASP A 331 -6.71 0.69 -7.12
CA ASP A 331 -6.24 0.38 -8.47
C ASP A 331 -4.79 -0.13 -8.45
N ASP A 332 -3.97 0.34 -7.51
CA ASP A 332 -2.63 -0.21 -7.25
C ASP A 332 -2.72 -1.68 -6.79
N LEU A 333 -3.73 -2.03 -5.99
CA LEU A 333 -3.91 -3.42 -5.51
C LEU A 333 -4.24 -4.38 -6.65
N LEU A 334 -5.01 -3.94 -7.65
CA LEU A 334 -5.34 -4.74 -8.83
C LEU A 334 -4.12 -4.94 -9.75
N ILE A 335 -3.24 -3.95 -9.84
CA ILE A 335 -1.96 -4.05 -10.58
C ILE A 335 -1.00 -4.99 -9.83
N LEU A 336 -0.90 -4.85 -8.51
CA LEU A 336 -0.05 -5.70 -7.67
C LEU A 336 -0.56 -7.14 -7.62
N PHE A 337 -1.86 -7.36 -7.84
CA PHE A 337 -2.48 -8.69 -7.84
C PHE A 337 -3.53 -8.83 -8.95
N PRO A 338 -3.12 -9.26 -10.16
CA PRO A 338 -4.02 -9.38 -11.31
C PRO A 338 -5.20 -10.35 -11.13
N ASN A 339 -5.09 -11.29 -10.17
CA ASN A 339 -6.12 -12.29 -9.84
C ASN A 339 -6.85 -11.97 -8.52
N TRP A 340 -6.75 -10.74 -8.04
CA TRP A 340 -7.35 -10.31 -6.78
C TRP A 340 -8.87 -10.20 -6.87
N THR A 341 -9.57 -11.10 -6.20
CA THR A 341 -11.04 -11.08 -6.08
C THR A 341 -11.52 -10.69 -4.68
N GLY A 342 -10.59 -10.49 -3.73
CA GLY A 342 -10.87 -10.22 -2.33
C GLY A 342 -11.12 -8.75 -2.00
N SER A 343 -11.50 -8.51 -0.75
CA SER A 343 -11.63 -7.20 -0.12
C SER A 343 -10.57 -7.16 0.98
N SER A 344 -9.37 -6.60 0.74
CA SER A 344 -8.41 -6.41 1.84
C SER A 344 -8.67 -5.06 2.47
N THR A 345 -9.33 -5.02 3.62
CA THR A 345 -9.20 -3.83 4.46
C THR A 345 -7.79 -3.74 5.02
N LEU A 346 -7.35 -2.55 5.38
CA LEU A 346 -6.16 -2.36 6.20
C LEU A 346 -6.63 -2.05 7.62
N ASN A 347 -6.19 -2.88 8.56
CA ASN A 347 -6.56 -2.79 9.97
C ASN A 347 -5.47 -2.12 10.80
N THR A 348 -4.22 -2.18 10.35
CA THR A 348 -3.05 -1.71 11.10
C THR A 348 -1.98 -1.14 10.17
N ILE A 349 -1.25 -0.14 10.67
CA ILE A 349 -0.08 0.47 10.04
C ILE A 349 1.00 0.74 11.09
N SER A 350 2.23 0.35 10.79
CA SER A 350 3.38 0.58 11.66
C SER A 350 4.57 1.10 10.84
N MET A 351 4.96 2.32 11.12
CA MET A 351 5.98 3.09 10.43
C MET A 351 7.24 3.18 11.29
N VAL A 352 8.27 2.45 10.88
CA VAL A 352 9.58 2.48 11.56
C VAL A 352 10.21 3.87 11.47
N ASN A 353 10.09 4.51 10.31
CA ASN A 353 10.56 5.87 10.06
C ASN A 353 9.96 6.42 8.75
N ALA A 354 10.39 7.62 8.35
CA ALA A 354 9.91 8.29 7.13
C ALA A 354 10.16 7.54 5.81
N SER A 355 10.98 6.48 5.82
CA SER A 355 11.39 5.70 4.65
C SER A 355 11.12 4.19 4.78
N VAL A 356 10.59 3.72 5.91
CA VAL A 356 10.29 2.30 6.12
C VAL A 356 9.04 2.18 6.95
N GLY A 357 8.09 1.39 6.48
CA GLY A 357 6.87 1.08 7.21
C GLY A 357 6.15 -0.12 6.64
N TYR A 358 5.09 -0.52 7.33
CA TYR A 358 4.35 -1.73 7.05
C TYR A 358 2.87 -1.52 7.34
N ALA A 359 2.00 -2.18 6.57
CA ALA A 359 0.57 -2.18 6.82
C ALA A 359 -0.01 -3.56 6.54
N ALA A 360 -1.09 -3.90 7.24
CA ALA A 360 -1.76 -5.18 7.10
C ALA A 360 -3.24 -5.08 7.49
N GLY A 361 -4.02 -6.10 7.15
CA GLY A 361 -5.43 -6.20 7.50
C GLY A 361 -6.01 -7.53 7.07
N ASP A 362 -7.11 -7.54 6.33
CA ASP A 362 -7.74 -8.80 5.92
C ASP A 362 -6.82 -9.62 5.01
N GLY A 363 -6.83 -10.93 5.23
CA GLY A 363 -5.94 -11.87 4.56
C GLY A 363 -4.57 -11.98 5.20
N TYR A 364 -3.65 -12.56 4.44
CA TYR A 364 -2.28 -12.84 4.85
C TYR A 364 -1.28 -11.97 4.07
N TYR A 365 -1.66 -10.72 3.79
CA TYR A 365 -0.86 -9.80 2.98
C TYR A 365 -0.14 -8.78 3.87
N LEU A 366 1.14 -8.59 3.60
CA LEU A 366 1.96 -7.55 4.21
C LEU A 366 2.29 -6.50 3.15
N PHE A 367 1.83 -5.28 3.38
CA PHE A 367 2.23 -4.11 2.63
C PHE A 367 3.48 -3.54 3.25
N LYS A 368 4.47 -3.19 2.43
CA LYS A 368 5.75 -2.65 2.86
C LYS A 368 6.03 -1.34 2.15
N TYR A 369 6.10 -0.27 2.93
CA TYR A 369 6.52 1.04 2.48
C TYR A 369 8.03 1.09 2.39
N ARG A 370 8.52 1.43 1.20
CA ARG A 370 9.91 1.80 0.98
C ARG A 370 9.96 2.77 -0.19
N PRO A 371 9.99 4.09 0.08
CA PRO A 371 10.09 5.06 -0.99
C PRO A 371 11.47 4.94 -1.63
N CYS A 372 11.50 5.11 -2.94
CA CYS A 372 12.75 5.05 -3.67
C CYS A 372 13.70 6.14 -3.18
N SER A 373 14.89 5.75 -2.72
CA SER A 373 15.95 6.68 -2.32
C SER A 373 16.75 7.22 -3.51
N LEU A 374 16.44 6.78 -4.73
CA LEU A 374 17.12 7.16 -5.96
C LEU A 374 16.17 7.98 -6.87
N PRO A 375 16.67 8.98 -7.59
CA PRO A 375 15.87 9.67 -8.61
C PRO A 375 15.56 8.73 -9.80
N MET A 376 14.42 8.92 -10.47
CA MET A 376 14.13 8.22 -11.73
C MET A 376 15.27 8.45 -12.74
N GLY A 377 15.73 7.38 -13.40
CA GLY A 377 16.91 7.44 -14.26
C GLY A 377 18.24 7.40 -13.50
N HIS A 378 18.26 6.87 -12.28
CA HIS A 378 19.51 6.39 -11.67
C HIS A 378 19.88 5.01 -12.24
N VAL A 379 21.17 4.74 -12.41
CA VAL A 379 21.70 3.46 -12.94
C VAL A 379 21.33 2.22 -12.11
N ASP A 380 20.87 2.45 -10.89
CA ASP A 380 20.48 1.40 -9.95
C ASP A 380 18.97 1.47 -9.61
N TYR A 381 18.21 2.27 -10.36
CA TYR A 381 16.83 2.58 -9.99
C TYR A 381 15.96 1.32 -9.98
N CYS A 382 15.98 0.48 -11.02
CA CYS A 382 15.14 -0.72 -11.03
C CYS A 382 15.66 -1.83 -10.09
N ARG A 383 16.97 -1.86 -9.83
CA ARG A 383 17.56 -2.76 -8.83
C ARG A 383 17.09 -2.43 -7.41
N ASP A 384 17.15 -1.16 -7.04
CA ASP A 384 16.98 -0.71 -5.65
C ASP A 384 15.55 -0.22 -5.36
N CYS A 385 14.79 0.15 -6.39
CA CYS A 385 13.43 0.68 -6.31
C CYS A 385 12.40 -0.06 -7.17
N GLY A 386 12.79 -1.11 -7.88
CA GLY A 386 11.88 -1.92 -8.67
C GLY A 386 11.02 -2.88 -7.84
N PRO A 387 10.21 -3.73 -8.51
CA PRO A 387 10.19 -3.94 -9.95
C PRO A 387 9.67 -2.74 -10.74
N CYS A 388 10.40 -2.33 -11.77
CA CYS A 388 10.10 -1.18 -12.62
C CYS A 388 8.89 -1.42 -13.54
N LEU A 389 8.10 -0.36 -13.73
CA LEU A 389 6.99 -0.34 -14.69
C LEU A 389 7.49 -0.18 -16.13
N SER A 390 6.58 -0.35 -17.09
CA SER A 390 6.86 -0.06 -18.49
C SER A 390 7.36 1.38 -18.67
N GLY A 391 8.47 1.57 -19.37
CA GLY A 391 9.10 2.87 -19.58
C GLY A 391 9.98 3.36 -18.42
N GLN A 392 10.26 2.52 -17.42
CA GLN A 392 11.17 2.84 -16.31
C GLN A 392 12.49 2.08 -16.42
N GLY A 393 13.58 2.77 -16.07
CA GLY A 393 14.96 2.27 -16.09
C GLY A 393 15.78 2.96 -14.98
N ASP A 394 17.00 2.55 -14.70
CA ASP A 394 17.85 1.57 -15.40
C ASP A 394 17.62 0.14 -14.87
N CYS A 395 17.30 -0.84 -15.73
CA CYS A 395 17.13 -2.24 -15.33
C CYS A 395 18.33 -3.12 -15.73
N ASP A 396 18.85 -3.96 -14.84
CA ASP A 396 19.96 -4.88 -15.19
C ASP A 396 19.46 -6.23 -15.77
N GLY A 397 18.14 -6.45 -15.79
CA GLY A 397 17.53 -7.67 -16.31
C GLY A 397 16.06 -7.84 -15.94
N ASP A 398 15.35 -8.76 -16.60
CA ASP A 398 13.89 -8.92 -16.54
C ASP A 398 13.31 -9.08 -15.13
N VAL A 399 14.08 -9.65 -14.19
CA VAL A 399 13.67 -9.82 -12.79
C VAL A 399 13.44 -8.49 -12.06
N GLN A 400 14.03 -7.41 -12.58
CA GLN A 400 13.86 -6.05 -12.06
C GLN A 400 12.66 -5.33 -12.69
N CYS A 401 11.94 -5.97 -13.60
CA CYS A 401 10.73 -5.44 -14.21
C CYS A 401 9.48 -6.08 -13.60
N GLN A 402 8.34 -5.38 -13.69
CA GLN A 402 7.06 -5.97 -13.29
C GLN A 402 6.79 -7.26 -14.08
N ALA A 403 6.04 -8.17 -13.46
CA ALA A 403 5.70 -9.45 -14.07
C ALA A 403 5.03 -9.23 -15.45
N GLY A 404 5.60 -9.85 -16.49
CA GLY A 404 5.13 -9.71 -17.86
C GLY A 404 5.88 -8.68 -18.71
N LEU A 405 6.84 -7.95 -18.14
CA LEU A 405 7.76 -7.05 -18.86
C LEU A 405 9.14 -7.69 -19.07
N THR A 406 9.90 -7.18 -20.03
CA THR A 406 11.31 -7.51 -20.29
C THR A 406 12.17 -6.26 -20.19
N CYS A 407 13.41 -6.42 -19.77
CA CYS A 407 14.37 -5.34 -19.67
C CYS A 407 15.02 -5.09 -21.05
N ALA A 408 14.52 -4.11 -21.77
CA ALA A 408 15.04 -3.70 -23.08
C ALA A 408 16.35 -2.92 -22.89
N GLN A 409 17.35 -3.24 -23.70
CA GLN A 409 18.72 -2.79 -23.52
C GLN A 409 19.00 -1.51 -24.31
N ASP A 410 19.71 -0.53 -23.71
CA ASP A 410 20.16 0.71 -24.36
C ASP A 410 19.03 1.52 -25.05
N VAL A 411 17.81 1.47 -24.51
CA VAL A 411 16.61 2.16 -25.06
C VAL A 411 16.29 3.47 -24.33
N GLY A 412 17.06 3.84 -23.30
CA GLY A 412 16.78 4.96 -22.41
C GLY A 412 16.55 6.31 -23.09
N ALA A 413 17.18 6.55 -24.24
CA ALA A 413 16.97 7.77 -25.03
C ALA A 413 15.50 7.99 -25.43
N GLN A 414 14.74 6.91 -25.65
CA GLN A 414 13.31 6.97 -26.00
C GLN A 414 12.45 7.49 -24.84
N TYR A 415 12.94 7.34 -23.61
CA TYR A 415 12.24 7.69 -22.37
C TYR A 415 12.82 8.94 -21.69
N GLY A 416 13.66 9.71 -22.39
CA GLY A 416 14.31 10.90 -21.85
C GLY A 416 15.40 10.60 -20.81
N MET A 417 15.91 9.37 -20.80
CA MET A 417 17.03 8.91 -19.98
C MET A 417 18.33 8.90 -20.82
N PRO A 418 19.53 8.71 -20.23
CA PRO A 418 20.74 8.51 -21.01
C PRO A 418 20.60 7.33 -21.99
N TRP A 419 21.26 7.41 -23.15
CA TRP A 419 21.08 6.44 -24.24
C TRP A 419 21.48 5.01 -23.86
N ASN A 420 22.36 4.85 -22.89
CA ASN A 420 22.91 3.55 -22.47
C ASN A 420 22.12 2.92 -21.30
N TYR A 421 20.92 3.42 -21.04
CA TYR A 421 20.08 2.94 -19.96
C TYR A 421 19.11 1.90 -20.51
N ASP A 422 18.90 0.87 -19.71
CA ASP A 422 17.97 -0.20 -19.98
C ASP A 422 16.60 0.15 -19.38
N VAL A 423 15.53 -0.18 -20.08
CA VAL A 423 14.16 0.20 -19.68
C VAL A 423 13.25 -1.02 -19.71
N CYS A 424 12.43 -1.19 -18.68
CA CYS A 424 11.42 -2.22 -18.66
C CYS A 424 10.35 -1.92 -19.72
N GLU A 425 10.15 -2.83 -20.65
CA GLU A 425 9.21 -2.70 -21.77
C GLU A 425 8.36 -3.97 -21.89
N GLN A 426 7.32 -3.90 -22.71
CA GLN A 426 6.57 -5.11 -23.06
C GLN A 426 7.47 -6.05 -23.88
N PRO A 427 7.31 -7.38 -23.75
CA PRO A 427 8.04 -8.33 -24.57
C PRO A 427 7.78 -8.06 -26.07
N PRO A 428 8.80 -8.21 -26.93
CA PRO A 428 8.65 -8.05 -28.37
C PRO A 428 7.47 -8.88 -28.92
N GLY A 429 6.60 -8.25 -29.73
CA GLY A 429 5.46 -8.91 -30.39
C GLY A 429 4.07 -8.71 -29.76
N ASN A 430 3.90 -7.89 -28.72
CA ASN A 430 2.59 -7.59 -28.12
C ASN A 430 2.17 -6.12 -28.31
N CYS A 431 2.00 -5.72 -29.57
CA CYS A 431 1.80 -4.32 -29.97
C CYS A 431 0.32 -3.90 -29.80
N SER A 432 -0.02 -3.40 -28.61
CA SER A 432 -1.38 -2.89 -28.30
C SER A 432 -1.49 -1.36 -28.27
N VAL A 433 -0.36 -0.65 -28.38
CA VAL A 433 -0.29 0.81 -28.45
C VAL A 433 0.62 1.21 -29.61
N PHE A 434 0.09 2.06 -30.50
CA PHE A 434 0.81 2.60 -31.64
C PHE A 434 1.89 3.59 -31.18
N GLN A 435 3.17 3.19 -31.23
CA GLN A 435 4.31 4.11 -31.12
C GLN A 435 5.25 3.89 -32.31
N PRO A 436 5.23 4.77 -33.32
CA PRO A 436 5.98 4.56 -34.55
C PRO A 436 7.44 5.01 -34.38
N GLY A 437 8.30 4.11 -33.89
CA GLY A 437 9.77 4.28 -33.83
C GLY A 437 10.50 3.88 -35.13
N PRO A 438 11.82 4.12 -35.21
CA PRO A 438 12.65 3.87 -36.42
C PRO A 438 12.89 2.40 -36.75
N ASP A 439 12.61 1.48 -35.82
CA ASP A 439 12.84 0.03 -36.00
C ASP A 439 11.52 -0.77 -35.88
N TRP A 440 10.40 -0.12 -36.19
CA TRP A 440 9.06 -0.65 -35.90
C TRP A 440 8.81 -2.03 -36.53
N CYS A 441 9.26 -2.26 -37.76
CA CYS A 441 9.04 -3.52 -38.44
C CYS A 441 9.94 -4.65 -37.93
N ARG A 442 11.09 -4.31 -37.32
CA ARG A 442 11.89 -5.28 -36.57
C ARG A 442 11.20 -5.69 -35.27
N ASP A 443 10.59 -4.74 -34.58
CA ASP A 443 10.09 -4.94 -33.21
C ASP A 443 8.62 -5.43 -33.16
N CYS A 444 7.81 -5.06 -34.16
CA CYS A 444 6.38 -5.37 -34.28
C CYS A 444 6.00 -6.08 -35.60
N GLY A 445 6.96 -6.35 -36.48
CA GLY A 445 6.68 -6.99 -37.78
C GLY A 445 6.50 -8.51 -37.73
N PRO A 446 6.38 -9.15 -38.91
CA PRO A 446 6.57 -8.55 -40.23
C PRO A 446 5.51 -7.49 -40.57
N CYS A 447 5.95 -6.34 -41.08
CA CYS A 447 5.09 -5.22 -41.46
C CYS A 447 4.32 -5.52 -42.75
N ALA A 448 3.04 -5.13 -42.77
CA ALA A 448 2.22 -5.21 -43.97
C ALA A 448 2.55 -4.08 -44.97
N GLU A 449 1.97 -4.18 -46.17
CA GLU A 449 2.15 -3.16 -47.22
C GLU A 449 1.66 -1.77 -46.73
N GLY A 450 2.53 -0.76 -46.84
CA GLY A 450 2.28 0.59 -46.34
C GLY A 450 2.62 0.81 -44.87
N GLU A 451 3.14 -0.20 -44.17
CA GLU A 451 3.64 -0.11 -42.80
C GLU A 451 5.15 0.08 -42.76
N GLY A 452 5.63 0.81 -41.77
CA GLY A 452 7.02 1.20 -41.59
C GLY A 452 7.21 1.63 -40.14
N ASP A 453 8.42 1.72 -39.60
CA ASP A 453 9.73 1.84 -40.24
C ASP A 453 10.44 0.47 -40.36
N CYS A 454 10.90 0.09 -41.55
CA CYS A 454 11.64 -1.18 -41.80
C CYS A 454 13.11 -0.91 -42.11
N ASP A 455 14.02 -1.78 -41.68
CA ASP A 455 15.45 -1.66 -42.03
C ASP A 455 15.86 -2.61 -43.17
N SER A 456 15.07 -3.67 -43.41
CA SER A 456 15.36 -4.69 -44.42
C SER A 456 14.12 -5.43 -44.92
N ASP A 457 14.20 -6.03 -46.12
CA ASP A 457 13.12 -6.85 -46.69
C ASP A 457 12.67 -8.00 -45.78
N ALA A 458 13.52 -8.43 -44.84
CA ALA A 458 13.20 -9.51 -43.89
C ALA A 458 12.19 -9.08 -42.81
N GLU A 459 11.98 -7.79 -42.64
CA GLU A 459 11.04 -7.20 -41.66
C GLU A 459 9.67 -6.92 -42.26
N CYS A 460 9.50 -7.16 -43.57
CA CYS A 460 8.22 -7.04 -44.25
C CYS A 460 7.53 -8.40 -44.40
N GLU A 461 6.21 -8.39 -44.57
CA GLU A 461 5.47 -9.60 -44.91
C GLU A 461 6.03 -10.25 -46.19
N ALA A 462 5.93 -11.59 -46.26
CA ALA A 462 6.54 -12.35 -47.34
C ALA A 462 6.06 -11.87 -48.72
N GLY A 463 7.01 -11.39 -49.54
CA GLY A 463 6.75 -10.89 -50.89
C GLY A 463 6.84 -9.37 -51.02
N LEU A 464 7.04 -8.63 -49.93
CA LEU A 464 7.31 -7.20 -49.90
C LEU A 464 8.81 -6.90 -49.85
N ILE A 465 9.19 -5.67 -50.19
CA ILE A 465 10.52 -5.09 -49.99
C ILE A 465 10.44 -3.91 -49.03
N CYS A 466 11.54 -3.59 -48.38
CA CYS A 466 11.66 -2.39 -47.59
C CYS A 466 12.08 -1.20 -48.46
N ALA A 467 11.12 -0.37 -48.86
CA ALA A 467 11.36 0.83 -49.65
C ALA A 467 11.88 1.96 -48.77
N GLN A 468 12.98 2.57 -49.20
CA GLN A 468 13.76 3.50 -48.39
C GLN A 468 13.31 4.96 -48.61
N ASP A 469 13.19 5.74 -47.53
CA ASP A 469 12.84 7.17 -47.55
C ASP A 469 11.53 7.50 -48.32
N VAL A 470 10.53 6.61 -48.27
CA VAL A 470 9.25 6.76 -48.99
C VAL A 470 8.09 7.21 -48.10
N GLY A 471 8.32 7.43 -46.81
CA GLY A 471 7.29 7.71 -45.81
C GLY A 471 6.35 8.88 -46.15
N ALA A 472 6.82 9.87 -46.92
CA ALA A 472 5.99 10.99 -47.38
C ALA A 472 4.76 10.55 -48.19
N ASN A 473 4.84 9.42 -48.91
CA ASN A 473 3.74 8.87 -49.71
C ASN A 473 2.59 8.32 -48.84
N TYR A 474 2.90 8.01 -47.57
CA TYR A 474 1.97 7.38 -46.61
C TYR A 474 1.58 8.33 -45.47
N GLY A 475 1.91 9.62 -45.59
CA GLY A 475 1.62 10.62 -44.55
C GLY A 475 2.60 10.60 -43.37
N TRP A 476 3.77 9.97 -43.52
CA TRP A 476 4.85 9.92 -42.54
C TRP A 476 5.98 10.91 -42.86
N PRO A 477 6.95 11.11 -41.95
CA PRO A 477 8.19 11.82 -42.28
C PRO A 477 8.88 11.22 -43.51
N ALA A 478 9.52 12.08 -44.32
CA ALA A 478 10.11 11.65 -45.59
C ALA A 478 11.20 10.59 -45.44
N GLY A 479 11.98 10.62 -44.34
CA GLY A 479 13.05 9.66 -44.11
C GLY A 479 12.60 8.37 -43.40
N ARG A 480 11.34 7.97 -43.57
CA ARG A 480 10.82 6.71 -43.05
C ARG A 480 10.78 5.68 -44.16
N ASP A 481 11.22 4.48 -43.84
CA ASP A 481 11.18 3.33 -44.72
C ASP A 481 9.84 2.61 -44.57
N VAL A 482 9.31 2.07 -45.66
CA VAL A 482 7.96 1.46 -45.69
C VAL A 482 8.01 0.16 -46.48
N CYS A 483 7.34 -0.87 -45.98
CA CYS A 483 7.16 -2.12 -46.68
C CYS A 483 6.24 -1.91 -47.90
N GLU A 484 6.80 -2.09 -49.10
CA GLU A 484 6.11 -1.91 -50.38
C GLU A 484 6.22 -3.17 -51.24
N GLN A 485 5.40 -3.26 -52.28
CA GLN A 485 5.57 -4.31 -53.29
C GLN A 485 6.91 -4.13 -54.03
N PRO A 486 7.63 -5.22 -54.38
CA PRO A 486 8.81 -5.13 -55.21
C PRO A 486 8.46 -4.50 -56.56
N PRO A 487 9.28 -3.56 -57.08
CA PRO A 487 9.04 -2.96 -58.38
C PRO A 487 8.94 -4.06 -59.45
N GLY A 488 7.82 -4.07 -60.18
CA GLY A 488 7.55 -5.00 -61.28
C GLY A 488 6.61 -6.18 -61.01
N ASN A 489 5.99 -6.33 -59.83
CA ASN A 489 5.03 -7.42 -59.58
C ASN A 489 3.56 -7.06 -59.90
N CYS A 490 3.35 -6.46 -61.07
CA CYS A 490 2.07 -5.90 -61.50
C CYS A 490 1.16 -7.01 -62.08
N SER A 491 0.59 -7.84 -61.20
CA SER A 491 -0.28 -8.96 -61.60
C SER A 491 -1.73 -8.56 -61.91
N VAL A 492 -2.14 -7.32 -61.59
CA VAL A 492 -3.47 -6.78 -61.83
C VAL A 492 -3.35 -5.34 -62.33
N PHE A 493 -3.87 -5.05 -63.52
CA PHE A 493 -3.92 -3.70 -64.08
C PHE A 493 -4.78 -2.77 -63.20
N GLN A 494 -4.16 -1.74 -62.62
CA GLN A 494 -4.83 -0.66 -61.88
C GLN A 494 -4.44 0.66 -62.56
N PRO A 495 -5.34 1.34 -63.29
CA PRO A 495 -4.99 2.59 -63.95
C PRO A 495 -4.75 3.70 -62.93
N GLY A 496 -3.50 4.10 -62.77
CA GLY A 496 -3.03 5.22 -61.96
C GLY A 496 -2.02 6.08 -62.73
N PRO A 497 -1.76 7.33 -62.27
CA PRO A 497 -1.04 8.35 -63.03
C PRO A 497 0.43 8.05 -63.34
N ASP A 498 1.02 7.03 -62.70
CA ASP A 498 2.43 6.69 -62.83
C ASP A 498 2.65 5.22 -63.22
N TRP A 499 1.61 4.54 -63.74
CA TRP A 499 1.64 3.08 -63.94
C TRP A 499 2.83 2.62 -64.80
N CYS A 500 3.18 3.36 -65.85
CA CYS A 500 4.27 2.95 -66.74
C CYS A 500 5.66 3.28 -66.20
N ARG A 501 5.77 4.22 -65.25
CA ARG A 501 6.98 4.43 -64.46
C ARG A 501 7.23 3.28 -63.49
N ASP A 502 6.16 2.78 -62.87
CA ASP A 502 6.25 1.83 -61.77
C ASP A 502 6.19 0.35 -62.25
N CYS A 503 5.54 0.08 -63.38
CA CYS A 503 5.30 -1.25 -63.95
C CYS A 503 5.79 -1.44 -65.40
N GLY A 504 6.35 -0.40 -66.02
CA GLY A 504 6.67 -0.40 -67.45
C GLY A 504 7.97 -1.12 -67.84
N PRO A 505 8.33 -1.10 -69.14
CA PRO A 505 7.69 -0.33 -70.21
C PRO A 505 6.32 -0.88 -70.61
N CYS A 506 5.36 0.01 -70.84
CA CYS A 506 3.95 -0.30 -71.17
C CYS A 506 3.73 -0.57 -72.66
N ALA A 507 2.85 -1.50 -73.02
CA ALA A 507 2.42 -1.68 -74.40
C ALA A 507 1.39 -0.61 -74.83
N GLU A 508 1.09 -0.53 -76.15
CA GLU A 508 0.10 0.39 -76.70
C GLU A 508 -1.27 0.24 -76.00
N GLY A 509 -1.69 1.28 -75.28
CA GLY A 509 -2.96 1.32 -74.55
C GLY A 509 -2.88 0.85 -73.09
N GLU A 510 -1.69 0.57 -72.55
CA GLU A 510 -1.48 0.24 -71.15
C GLU A 510 -1.00 1.47 -70.36
N GLY A 511 -1.69 1.80 -69.27
CA GLY A 511 -1.22 2.72 -68.23
C GLY A 511 -1.12 4.21 -68.60
N ASP A 512 -0.64 4.99 -67.64
CA ASP A 512 -0.23 6.40 -67.80
C ASP A 512 1.30 6.45 -67.83
N CYS A 513 1.88 7.16 -68.81
CA CYS A 513 3.31 7.23 -69.09
C CYS A 513 3.78 8.68 -69.15
N ASP A 514 4.86 8.98 -68.43
CA ASP A 514 5.40 10.34 -68.27
C ASP A 514 6.63 10.59 -69.16
N SER A 515 7.25 9.55 -69.71
CA SER A 515 8.41 9.67 -70.58
C SER A 515 8.54 8.59 -71.65
N ASP A 516 9.28 8.89 -72.74
CA ASP A 516 9.55 7.94 -73.83
C ASP A 516 10.28 6.66 -73.38
N ALA A 517 10.90 6.66 -72.20
CA ALA A 517 11.57 5.49 -71.64
C ALA A 517 10.60 4.50 -70.98
N GLU A 518 9.36 4.93 -70.72
CA GLU A 518 8.29 4.16 -70.06
C GLU A 518 7.36 3.46 -71.08
N CYS A 519 7.60 3.67 -72.38
CA CYS A 519 6.82 3.13 -73.50
C CYS A 519 7.61 2.12 -74.35
#